data_AF-A0A356AXJ9-F1
#
_entry.id   AF-A0A356AXJ9-F1
#
_cell.length_a   1.000
_cell.length_b   1.000
_cell.length_c   1.000
_cell.angle_alpha   90.00
_cell.angle_beta   90.00
_cell.angle_gamma   90.00
#
_symmetry.space_group_name_H-M   'P 1'
#
loop_
_entity.id
_entity.type
_entity.pdbx_description
1 polymer ?
#
loop_
_entity_poly.entity_id
_entity_poly.type
_entity_poly.pdbx_seq_one_letter_code
_entity_poly.pdbx_strand_id
1 'polypeptide(L)'
;MSIDDVFNEIMDHAHFWNWLPDWGVVRDVYRAFPNSYSVLTPFAYTYLEELIRSTTSEYGIMLLDNSGQPKRRKVGIALIELAITENSDNTEYTKLLEKTKDYFKSSEPEDLGSNRNNVVHGYMHPRFWDEDNFESLLHDIAKLSRFSNF
;
A
#
# COMPACT_ATOMS: atom_id res chain seq x y z
N MET A 1 -13.45 5.87 13.35
CA MET A 1 -14.10 4.96 12.38
C MET A 1 -13.91 3.56 12.93
N SER A 2 -14.94 2.72 13.01
CA SER A 2 -14.73 1.33 13.46
C SER A 2 -13.92 0.57 12.41
N ILE A 3 -13.26 -0.54 12.78
CA ILE A 3 -12.51 -1.32 11.80
C ILE A 3 -13.39 -1.87 10.67
N ASP A 4 -14.66 -2.16 10.97
CA ASP A 4 -15.64 -2.57 9.97
C ASP A 4 -15.95 -1.45 8.96
N ASP A 5 -16.10 -0.22 9.44
CA ASP A 5 -16.28 0.95 8.56
C ASP A 5 -15.04 1.19 7.71
N VAL A 6 -13.84 0.94 8.25
CA VAL A 6 -12.57 1.04 7.49
C VAL A 6 -12.54 0.03 6.36
N PHE A 7 -12.89 -1.23 6.62
CA PHE A 7 -12.98 -2.25 5.57
C PHE A 7 -13.99 -1.85 4.49
N ASN A 8 -15.16 -1.36 4.88
CA ASN A 8 -16.18 -0.93 3.93
C ASN A 8 -15.67 0.23 3.06
N GLU A 9 -15.02 1.24 3.65
CA GLU A 9 -14.45 2.36 2.90
C GLU A 9 -13.40 1.89 1.88
N ILE A 10 -12.52 0.96 2.27
CA ILE A 10 -11.53 0.40 1.33
C ILE A 10 -12.23 -0.35 0.19
N MET A 11 -13.22 -1.19 0.53
CA MET A 11 -13.96 -2.01 -0.43
C MET A 11 -14.78 -1.16 -1.41
N ASP A 12 -15.43 -0.10 -0.94
CA ASP A 12 -16.24 0.81 -1.76
C ASP A 12 -15.42 1.51 -2.85
N HIS A 13 -14.10 1.63 -2.64
CA HIS A 13 -13.15 2.27 -3.54
C HIS A 13 -12.18 1.29 -4.22
N ALA A 14 -12.26 -0.01 -3.95
CA ALA A 14 -11.38 -1.01 -4.52
C ALA A 14 -11.81 -1.42 -5.93
N HIS A 15 -10.85 -1.74 -6.82
CA HIS A 15 -11.17 -2.27 -8.14
C HIS A 15 -12.02 -3.56 -8.01
N PHE A 16 -13.21 -3.54 -8.60
CA PHE A 16 -14.23 -4.58 -8.43
C PHE A 16 -13.74 -5.99 -8.75
N TRP A 17 -12.90 -6.16 -9.77
CA TRP A 17 -12.41 -7.48 -10.20
C TRP A 17 -11.06 -7.88 -9.61
N ASN A 18 -10.23 -6.91 -9.22
CA ASN A 18 -8.83 -7.18 -8.91
C ASN A 18 -8.57 -7.19 -7.40
N TRP A 19 -9.34 -6.40 -6.63
CA TRP A 19 -9.03 -6.14 -5.22
C TRP A 19 -10.23 -6.28 -4.29
N LEU A 20 -11.44 -5.95 -4.75
CA LEU A 20 -12.64 -6.06 -3.91
C LEU A 20 -12.88 -7.48 -3.35
N PRO A 21 -12.75 -8.58 -4.15
CA PRO A 21 -12.94 -9.92 -3.62
C PRO A 21 -11.93 -10.27 -2.52
N ASP A 22 -10.67 -9.88 -2.72
CA ASP A 22 -9.60 -10.14 -1.76
C ASP A 22 -9.80 -9.35 -0.47
N TRP A 23 -10.21 -8.08 -0.54
CA TRP A 23 -10.58 -7.31 0.65
C TRP A 23 -11.76 -7.90 1.41
N GLY A 24 -12.73 -8.49 0.70
CA GLY A 24 -13.79 -9.27 1.32
C GLY A 24 -13.25 -10.44 2.15
N VAL A 25 -12.29 -11.19 1.60
CA VAL A 25 -11.63 -12.30 2.31
C VAL A 25 -10.83 -11.79 3.51
N VAL A 26 -10.06 -10.71 3.37
CA VAL A 26 -9.27 -10.11 4.46
C VAL A 26 -10.17 -9.72 5.62
N ARG A 27 -11.28 -9.02 5.33
CA ARG A 27 -12.28 -8.62 6.34
C ARG A 27 -12.85 -9.85 7.05
N ASP A 28 -13.26 -10.85 6.29
CA ASP A 28 -13.91 -12.05 6.84
C ASP A 28 -12.93 -12.87 7.70
N VAL A 29 -11.66 -12.98 7.28
CA VAL A 29 -10.59 -13.61 8.07
C VAL A 29 -10.32 -12.84 9.36
N TYR A 30 -10.16 -11.51 9.28
CA TYR A 30 -9.86 -10.69 10.46
C TYR A 30 -11.00 -10.72 11.48
N ARG A 31 -12.27 -10.71 11.02
CA ARG A 31 -13.45 -10.87 11.88
C ARG A 31 -13.49 -12.23 12.57
N ALA A 32 -13.15 -13.29 11.84
CA ALA A 32 -13.14 -14.64 12.41
C ALA A 32 -11.95 -14.87 13.35
N PHE A 33 -10.81 -14.24 13.07
CA PHE A 33 -9.55 -14.41 13.76
C PHE A 33 -8.85 -13.06 13.97
N PRO A 34 -9.20 -12.28 15.01
CA PRO A 34 -8.61 -10.95 15.22
C PRO A 34 -7.08 -10.95 15.34
N ASN A 35 -6.48 -12.06 15.78
CA ASN A 35 -5.02 -12.23 15.83
C ASN A 35 -4.36 -12.51 14.46
N SER A 36 -5.11 -12.50 13.36
CA SER A 36 -4.58 -12.73 12.02
C SER A 36 -3.85 -11.52 11.44
N TYR A 37 -3.81 -10.38 12.14
CA TYR A 37 -3.19 -9.13 11.66
C TYR A 37 -1.82 -9.36 11.03
N SER A 38 -0.93 -10.12 11.66
CA SER A 38 0.44 -10.36 11.16
C SER A 38 0.48 -11.11 9.82
N VAL A 39 -0.54 -11.92 9.53
CA VAL A 39 -0.70 -12.65 8.26
C VAL A 39 -1.28 -11.74 7.18
N LEU A 40 -2.13 -10.78 7.57
CA LEU A 40 -2.84 -9.87 6.67
C LEU A 40 -2.02 -8.61 6.35
N THR A 41 -1.12 -8.18 7.23
CA THR A 41 -0.29 -6.99 7.05
C THR A 41 0.49 -6.98 5.73
N PRO A 42 1.18 -8.06 5.30
CA PRO A 42 1.88 -8.08 4.02
C PRO A 42 0.95 -7.83 2.82
N PHE A 43 -0.29 -8.33 2.87
CA PHE A 43 -1.30 -8.04 1.84
C PHE A 43 -1.67 -6.56 1.86
N ALA A 44 -1.92 -5.98 3.03
CA ALA A 44 -2.27 -4.56 3.14
C ALA A 44 -1.17 -3.64 2.58
N TYR A 45 0.11 -3.94 2.82
CA TYR A 45 1.23 -3.23 2.18
C TYR A 45 1.25 -3.36 0.65
N THR A 46 0.98 -4.56 0.15
CA THR A 46 0.90 -4.81 -1.30
C THR A 46 -0.21 -3.99 -1.94
N TYR A 47 -1.38 -3.94 -1.30
CA TYR A 47 -2.48 -3.11 -1.76
C TYR A 47 -2.17 -1.62 -1.66
N LEU A 48 -1.50 -1.15 -0.60
CA LEU A 48 -1.08 0.25 -0.48
C LEU A 48 -0.21 0.69 -1.67
N GLU A 49 0.77 -0.13 -2.05
CA GLU A 49 1.60 0.17 -3.24
C GLU A 49 0.76 0.23 -4.52
N GLU A 50 -0.19 -0.69 -4.72
CA GLU A 50 -1.06 -0.68 -5.91
C GLU A 50 -2.02 0.51 -5.91
N LEU A 51 -2.59 0.85 -4.75
CA LEU A 51 -3.48 1.99 -4.57
C LEU A 51 -2.76 3.29 -4.95
N ILE A 52 -1.55 3.50 -4.42
CA ILE A 52 -0.73 4.67 -4.78
C ILE A 52 -0.39 4.63 -6.27
N ARG A 53 -0.07 3.46 -6.82
CA ARG A 53 0.27 3.32 -8.24
C ARG A 53 -0.91 3.64 -9.14
N SER A 54 -2.14 3.34 -8.75
CA SER A 54 -3.36 3.63 -9.53
C SER A 54 -3.45 5.11 -9.92
N THR A 55 -2.90 6.01 -9.10
CA THR A 55 -2.89 7.45 -9.35
C THR A 55 -1.65 7.92 -10.11
N THR A 56 -0.93 7.01 -10.76
CA THR A 56 0.29 7.34 -11.51
C THR A 56 0.23 6.89 -12.95
N SER A 57 1.08 7.48 -13.78
CA SER A 57 1.31 7.07 -15.16
C SER A 57 1.83 5.64 -15.32
N GLU A 58 2.31 4.99 -14.24
CA GLU A 58 2.80 3.61 -14.27
C GLU A 58 1.72 2.55 -14.03
N TYR A 59 0.46 2.94 -13.81
CA TYR A 59 -0.65 2.00 -13.61
C TYR A 59 -1.06 1.30 -14.91
N GLY A 60 -1.37 0.00 -14.85
CA GLY A 60 -2.01 -0.74 -15.95
C GLY A 60 -1.20 -0.90 -17.25
N ILE A 61 0.01 -0.35 -17.36
CA ILE A 61 0.79 -0.32 -18.62
C ILE A 61 2.11 -1.10 -18.56
N MET A 62 2.56 -1.57 -19.72
CA MET A 62 3.93 -2.05 -19.88
C MET A 62 4.86 -0.83 -19.98
N LEU A 63 5.80 -0.69 -19.05
CA LEU A 63 6.81 0.36 -19.12
C LEU A 63 7.95 -0.09 -20.01
N LEU A 64 8.23 0.66 -21.06
CA LEU A 64 9.35 0.44 -21.96
C LEU A 64 10.32 1.62 -21.88
N ASP A 65 11.61 1.36 -22.07
CA ASP A 65 12.61 2.40 -22.26
C ASP A 65 12.65 2.89 -23.72
N ASN A 66 13.54 3.85 -24.02
CA ASN A 66 13.69 4.41 -25.37
C ASN A 66 14.15 3.38 -26.42
N SER A 67 14.62 2.21 -26.00
CA SER A 67 15.01 1.09 -26.86
C SER A 67 13.93 0.02 -27.00
N GLY A 68 12.75 0.24 -26.39
CA GLY A 68 11.64 -0.70 -26.38
C GLY A 68 11.83 -1.86 -25.40
N GLN A 69 12.80 -1.80 -24.48
CA GLN A 69 13.04 -2.83 -23.48
C GLN A 69 12.22 -2.58 -22.21
N PRO A 70 11.78 -3.63 -21.50
CA PRO A 70 11.04 -3.48 -20.24
C PRO A 70 11.81 -2.64 -19.22
N LYS A 71 11.19 -1.55 -18.78
CA LYS A 71 11.69 -0.67 -17.72
C LYS A 71 11.14 -1.12 -16.38
N ARG A 72 12.00 -1.11 -15.36
CA ARG A 72 11.59 -1.40 -13.97
C ARG A 72 10.64 -0.32 -13.46
N ARG A 73 9.50 -0.74 -12.91
CA ARG A 73 8.54 0.16 -12.23
C ARG A 73 9.16 0.78 -10.98
N LYS A 74 8.73 2.01 -10.66
CA LYS A 74 9.04 2.63 -9.37
C LYS A 74 8.29 1.93 -8.25
N VAL A 75 8.92 1.78 -7.10
CA VAL A 75 8.42 1.06 -5.92
C VAL A 75 8.86 1.79 -4.66
N GLY A 76 8.21 1.54 -3.53
CA GLY A 76 8.50 2.22 -2.27
C GLY A 76 8.50 3.75 -2.38
N ILE A 77 9.50 4.41 -1.80
CA ILE A 77 9.62 5.88 -1.80
C ILE A 77 9.58 6.48 -3.21
N ALA A 78 10.22 5.85 -4.19
CA ALA A 78 10.24 6.35 -5.56
C ALA A 78 8.85 6.34 -6.22
N LEU A 79 7.97 5.41 -5.84
CA LEU A 79 6.57 5.39 -6.27
C LEU A 79 5.80 6.54 -5.63
N ILE A 80 5.98 6.75 -4.32
CA ILE A 80 5.30 7.84 -3.60
C ILE A 80 5.69 9.20 -4.19
N GLU A 81 6.98 9.41 -4.46
CA GLU A 81 7.47 10.65 -5.09
C GLU A 81 6.89 10.87 -6.49
N LEU A 82 6.73 9.80 -7.28
CA LEU A 82 6.05 9.89 -8.57
C LEU A 82 4.59 10.34 -8.39
N ALA A 83 3.85 9.67 -7.51
CA ALA A 83 2.46 9.99 -7.24
C ALA A 83 2.28 11.43 -6.74
N ILE A 84 3.16 11.92 -5.86
CA ILE A 84 3.15 13.31 -5.40
C ILE A 84 3.39 14.29 -6.54
N THR A 85 4.37 13.98 -7.41
CA THR A 85 4.72 14.85 -8.56
C THR A 85 3.56 14.95 -9.54
N GLU A 86 2.95 13.82 -9.88
CA GLU A 86 1.87 13.74 -10.87
C GLU A 86 0.52 14.27 -10.36
N ASN A 87 0.33 14.36 -9.04
CA ASN A 87 -0.90 14.85 -8.40
C ASN A 87 -0.67 16.14 -7.59
N SER A 88 0.30 16.97 -8.00
CA SER A 88 0.73 18.16 -7.25
C SER A 88 -0.36 19.23 -7.04
N ASP A 89 -1.41 19.21 -7.84
CA ASP A 89 -2.60 20.05 -7.73
C ASP A 89 -3.57 19.57 -6.63
N ASN A 90 -3.54 18.29 -6.27
CA ASN A 90 -4.34 17.72 -5.19
C ASN A 90 -3.60 17.78 -3.84
N THR A 91 -3.70 18.93 -3.18
CA THR A 91 -3.00 19.19 -1.90
C THR A 91 -3.44 18.28 -0.74
N GLU A 92 -4.66 17.73 -0.78
CA GLU A 92 -5.14 16.80 0.25
C GLU A 92 -4.48 15.43 0.07
N TYR A 93 -4.51 14.89 -1.15
CA TYR A 93 -3.92 13.61 -1.48
C TYR A 93 -2.41 13.59 -1.27
N THR A 94 -1.70 14.62 -1.76
CA THR A 94 -0.24 14.73 -1.61
C THR A 94 0.21 14.77 -0.15
N LYS A 95 -0.55 15.41 0.75
CA LYS A 95 -0.29 15.39 2.20
C LYS A 95 -0.47 13.99 2.81
N LEU A 96 -1.42 13.21 2.32
CA LEU A 96 -1.60 11.82 2.75
C LEU A 96 -0.44 10.94 2.24
N LEU A 97 -0.04 11.11 0.98
CA LEU A 97 1.11 10.41 0.40
C LEU A 97 2.41 10.69 1.17
N GLU A 98 2.67 11.94 1.56
CA GLU A 98 3.84 12.28 2.38
C GLU A 98 3.86 11.50 3.71
N LYS A 99 2.73 11.36 4.38
CA LYS A 99 2.64 10.54 5.61
C LYS A 99 2.94 9.08 5.34
N THR A 100 2.54 8.55 4.19
CA THR A 100 2.78 7.13 3.88
C THR A 100 4.25 6.78 3.70
N LYS A 101 5.14 7.75 3.50
CA LYS A 101 6.59 7.50 3.46
C LYS A 101 7.10 6.81 4.72
N ASP A 102 6.45 7.02 5.87
CA ASP A 102 6.78 6.35 7.13
C ASP A 102 6.68 4.82 7.04
N TYR A 103 5.76 4.31 6.21
CA TYR A 103 5.58 2.87 5.95
C TYR A 103 6.69 2.29 5.08
N PHE A 104 7.40 3.13 4.31
CA PHE A 104 8.47 2.74 3.39
C PHE A 104 9.85 3.21 3.86
N LYS A 105 10.01 3.47 5.17
CA LYS A 105 11.31 3.77 5.75
C LYS A 105 12.33 2.70 5.40
N SER A 106 13.52 3.17 5.06
CA SER A 106 14.63 2.29 4.75
C SER A 106 15.05 1.50 6.00
N SER A 107 15.52 0.28 5.78
CA SER A 107 16.22 -0.53 6.75
C SER A 107 17.53 0.15 7.14
N GLU A 108 17.91 0.05 8.41
CA GLU A 108 19.20 0.56 8.84
C GLU A 108 20.34 -0.29 8.25
N PRO A 109 21.56 0.22 8.10
CA PRO A 109 22.69 -0.53 7.54
C PRO A 109 22.99 -1.85 8.29
N GLU A 110 22.62 -1.94 9.56
CA GLU A 110 22.75 -3.12 10.40
C GLU A 110 21.66 -4.19 10.16
N ASP A 111 20.58 -3.83 9.45
CA ASP A 111 19.50 -4.75 9.06
C ASP A 111 19.94 -5.57 7.84
N LEU A 112 20.69 -6.65 8.09
CA LEU A 112 21.25 -7.51 7.06
C LEU A 112 20.18 -8.44 6.43
N GLY A 113 20.03 -8.41 5.10
CA GLY A 113 19.19 -9.34 4.34
C GLY A 113 18.92 -8.93 2.89
N SER A 114 18.51 -9.87 2.03
CA SER A 114 17.97 -9.54 0.69
C SER A 114 16.55 -9.02 0.85
N ASN A 115 16.43 -7.70 1.01
CA ASN A 115 15.16 -7.02 1.25
C ASN A 115 14.52 -6.56 -0.07
N ARG A 116 13.18 -6.52 -0.11
CA ARG A 116 12.44 -5.96 -1.24
C ARG A 116 12.56 -4.44 -1.23
N ASN A 117 13.65 -3.91 -1.80
CA ASN A 117 13.98 -2.47 -1.88
C ASN A 117 14.37 -1.79 -0.56
N ASN A 118 15.02 -2.50 0.38
CA ASN A 118 15.47 -1.95 1.65
C ASN A 118 14.39 -1.31 2.53
N VAL A 119 13.11 -1.70 2.45
CA VAL A 119 12.07 -1.16 3.34
C VAL A 119 11.82 -2.09 4.54
N VAL A 120 11.58 -1.53 5.73
CA VAL A 120 11.41 -2.26 7.01
C VAL A 120 10.39 -3.40 6.90
N HIS A 121 9.22 -3.12 6.33
CA HIS A 121 8.16 -4.11 6.18
C HIS A 121 8.49 -5.26 5.22
N GLY A 122 9.55 -5.12 4.41
CA GLY A 122 9.99 -6.12 3.44
C GLY A 122 10.81 -7.27 4.03
N TYR A 123 11.25 -7.17 5.29
CA TYR A 123 11.98 -8.23 6.02
C TYR A 123 11.55 -8.36 7.49
N MET A 124 10.61 -7.54 7.97
CA MET A 124 10.09 -7.64 9.33
C MET A 124 9.49 -9.02 9.60
N HIS A 125 9.99 -9.69 10.64
CA HIS A 125 9.47 -10.99 11.05
C HIS A 125 8.03 -10.84 11.60
N PRO A 126 7.09 -11.76 11.30
CA PRO A 126 5.68 -11.62 11.67
C PRO A 126 5.40 -11.33 13.16
N ARG A 127 6.28 -11.81 14.04
CA ARG A 127 6.24 -11.57 15.50
C ARG A 127 6.33 -10.10 15.90
N PHE A 128 6.87 -9.23 15.04
CA PHE A 128 7.03 -7.79 15.29
C PHE A 128 5.88 -6.95 14.74
N TRP A 129 4.94 -7.55 14.01
CA TRP A 129 3.67 -6.90 13.73
C TRP A 129 2.78 -6.98 14.95
N ASP A 130 2.05 -5.91 15.19
CA ASP A 130 0.96 -5.85 16.17
C ASP A 130 -0.32 -5.37 15.49
N GLU A 131 -1.42 -5.49 16.23
CA GLU A 131 -2.75 -5.14 15.77
C GLU A 131 -2.88 -3.63 15.51
N ASP A 132 -2.36 -2.80 16.42
CA ASP A 132 -2.43 -1.34 16.31
C ASP A 132 -1.77 -0.82 15.03
N ASN A 133 -0.61 -1.37 14.66
CA ASN A 133 0.08 -1.02 13.42
C ASN A 133 -0.70 -1.48 12.18
N PHE A 134 -1.31 -2.66 12.23
CA PHE A 134 -2.16 -3.15 11.14
C PHE A 134 -3.40 -2.30 10.95
N GLU A 135 -4.15 -2.00 12.01
CA GLU A 135 -5.34 -1.15 11.92
C GLU A 135 -5.00 0.29 11.51
N SER A 136 -3.87 0.84 11.99
CA SER A 136 -3.39 2.16 11.56
C SER A 136 -3.09 2.19 10.06
N LEU A 137 -2.45 1.14 9.53
CA LEU A 137 -2.22 0.98 8.09
C LEU A 137 -3.55 0.93 7.33
N LEU A 138 -4.54 0.16 7.79
CA LEU A 138 -5.86 0.09 7.16
C LEU A 138 -6.59 1.44 7.18
N HIS A 139 -6.51 2.18 8.29
CA HIS A 139 -7.07 3.53 8.39
C HIS A 139 -6.48 4.50 7.37
N ASP A 140 -5.17 4.42 7.10
CA ASP A 140 -4.52 5.27 6.12
C ASP A 140 -4.82 4.82 4.68
N ILE A 141 -4.90 3.51 4.44
CA ILE A 141 -5.37 2.96 3.16
C ILE A 141 -6.80 3.44 2.88
N ALA A 142 -7.72 3.40 3.85
CA ALA A 142 -9.09 3.88 3.69
C ALA A 142 -9.14 5.36 3.29
N LYS A 143 -8.33 6.23 3.94
CA LYS A 143 -8.25 7.65 3.58
C LYS A 143 -7.74 7.85 2.15
N LEU A 144 -6.71 7.09 1.75
CA LEU A 144 -6.15 7.16 0.41
C LEU A 144 -7.09 6.59 -0.65
N SER A 145 -7.92 5.61 -0.30
CA SER A 145 -8.79 4.89 -1.25
C SER A 145 -9.77 5.83 -1.96
N ARG A 146 -10.15 6.94 -1.33
CA ARG A 146 -10.97 8.00 -1.94
C ARG A 146 -10.38 8.65 -3.19
N PHE A 147 -9.07 8.55 -3.34
CA PHE A 147 -8.31 9.08 -4.47
C PHE A 147 -7.91 7.99 -5.47
N SER A 148 -8.38 6.74 -5.27
CA SER A 148 -8.09 5.65 -6.18
C SER A 148 -8.56 5.98 -7.60
N ASN A 149 -7.82 5.51 -8.59
CA ASN A 149 -8.12 5.72 -10.01
C ASN A 149 -8.14 4.38 -10.75
N PHE A 150 -8.75 3.39 -10.10
CA PHE A 150 -8.96 2.04 -10.61
C PHE A 150 -9.97 2.01 -11.77
#